data_AF-A0A6A7RQ43-F1
#
_entry.id   AF-A0A6A7RQ43-F1
#
_cell.length_a   1.000
_cell.length_b   1.000
_cell.length_c   1.000
_cell.angle_alpha   90.00
_cell.angle_beta   90.00
_cell.angle_gamma   90.00
#
_symmetry.space_group_name_H-M   'P 1'
#
loop_
_entity.id
_entity.type
_entity.pdbx_description
1 polymer ?
#
loop_
_entity_poly.entity_id
_entity_poly.type
_entity_poly.pdbx_seq_one_letter_code
_entity_poly.pdbx_strand_id
1 'polypeptide(L)'
;AIISGNERVVRPRLADARFFYDQDRKNGFTTRAMRLGAVVYHNKLGSLGDRAQRLGRIARNIAEKLGADGNIAESVGLLAKVDLLTDMVGEFPELQGIMGRYYLLHEGNSPEFADAVEQHYRPRFAGDALPQGSIACAAALADKLDALVGFFGIGQLPTGDKDPFGLRRAALGVLRILMETPLPLDLAELIETAAQALQAQGIQLEPVSQPLLVFMLDRLRGTLREAGYSIDVIEAVLAQQPTRIDRVTARLAAVREFQQLPESLALAAANKRIGNILKKADAKLPEADVALLEEDAEKALFERVRLIAPLVTSHVANEDYAEALKVLASVRAEVDRFFAEVMVNVPDPLLRGNRLGLLKALFEQLNAVADIAKLAV
;
A
#
# COMPACT_ATOMS: atom_id res chain seq x y z
N ALA A 1 -36.60 -31.00 -27.92
CA ALA A 1 -37.47 -29.93 -27.39
C ALA A 1 -36.67 -28.92 -26.55
N ILE A 2 -36.01 -29.35 -25.46
CA ILE A 2 -35.20 -28.44 -24.62
C ILE A 2 -33.99 -27.86 -25.38
N ILE A 3 -33.21 -28.69 -26.08
CA ILE A 3 -32.05 -28.25 -26.88
C ILE A 3 -32.47 -27.24 -27.96
N SER A 4 -33.48 -27.57 -28.77
CA SER A 4 -33.99 -26.66 -29.81
C SER A 4 -34.59 -25.36 -29.26
N GLY A 5 -35.13 -25.40 -28.03
CA GLY A 5 -35.62 -24.21 -27.32
C GLY A 5 -34.46 -23.31 -26.89
N ASN A 6 -33.41 -23.89 -26.28
CA ASN A 6 -32.21 -23.17 -25.87
C ASN A 6 -31.46 -22.58 -27.08
N GLU A 7 -31.34 -23.34 -28.18
CA GLU A 7 -30.71 -22.88 -29.41
C GLU A 7 -31.43 -21.68 -30.03
N ARG A 8 -32.77 -21.65 -29.97
CA ARG A 8 -33.57 -20.51 -30.46
C ARG A 8 -33.32 -19.22 -29.68
N VAL A 9 -32.89 -19.32 -28.42
CA VAL A 9 -32.57 -18.17 -27.57
C VAL A 9 -31.10 -17.75 -27.73
N VAL A 10 -30.18 -18.72 -27.81
CA VAL A 10 -28.73 -18.45 -27.86
C VAL A 10 -28.28 -17.99 -29.24
N ARG A 11 -28.83 -18.56 -30.32
CA ARG A 11 -28.39 -18.25 -31.70
C ARG A 11 -28.54 -16.77 -32.07
N PRO A 12 -29.66 -16.08 -31.79
CA PRO A 12 -29.77 -14.63 -32.03
C PRO A 12 -28.74 -13.83 -31.24
N ARG A 13 -28.56 -14.14 -29.94
CA ARG A 13 -27.60 -13.42 -29.09
C ARG A 13 -26.15 -13.56 -29.59
N LEU A 14 -25.77 -14.75 -30.05
CA LEU A 14 -24.46 -14.98 -30.68
C LEU A 14 -24.32 -14.28 -32.04
N ALA A 15 -25.41 -14.18 -32.80
CA ALA A 15 -25.40 -13.43 -34.07
C ALA A 15 -25.19 -11.93 -33.82
N ASP A 16 -25.85 -11.37 -32.80
CA ASP A 16 -25.67 -9.98 -32.37
C ASP A 16 -24.22 -9.74 -31.91
N ALA A 17 -23.70 -10.59 -31.03
CA ALA A 17 -22.30 -10.52 -30.60
C ALA A 17 -21.33 -10.57 -31.80
N ARG A 18 -21.55 -11.49 -32.74
CA ARG A 18 -20.73 -11.57 -33.96
C ARG A 18 -20.82 -10.30 -34.80
N PHE A 19 -22.02 -9.72 -34.93
CA PHE A 19 -22.22 -8.46 -35.64
C PHE A 19 -21.43 -7.32 -35.01
N PHE A 20 -21.54 -7.11 -33.69
CA PHE A 20 -20.79 -6.06 -32.98
C PHE A 20 -19.27 -6.29 -33.06
N TYR A 21 -18.81 -7.53 -32.92
CA TYR A 21 -17.39 -7.87 -33.04
C TYR A 21 -16.83 -7.53 -34.43
N ASP A 22 -17.53 -7.95 -35.49
CA ASP A 22 -17.12 -7.69 -36.87
C ASP A 22 -17.20 -6.19 -37.20
N GLN A 23 -18.16 -5.46 -36.63
CA GLN A 23 -18.29 -4.02 -36.78
C GLN A 23 -17.16 -3.28 -36.06
N ASP A 24 -16.84 -3.70 -34.83
CA ASP A 24 -15.80 -3.06 -34.02
C ASP A 24 -14.42 -3.18 -34.68
N ARG A 25 -14.11 -4.37 -35.21
CA ARG A 25 -12.86 -4.67 -35.92
C ARG A 25 -12.61 -3.80 -37.14
N LYS A 26 -13.66 -3.38 -37.85
CA LYS A 26 -13.52 -2.52 -39.04
C LYS A 26 -13.04 -1.11 -38.71
N ASN A 27 -13.36 -0.61 -37.51
CA ASN A 27 -13.08 0.76 -37.11
C ASN A 27 -11.74 0.92 -36.38
N GLY A 28 -11.05 -0.19 -36.08
CA GLY A 28 -9.83 -0.24 -35.27
C GLY A 28 -10.11 -0.01 -33.78
N PHE A 29 -9.33 -0.65 -32.93
CA PHE A 29 -9.31 -0.45 -31.48
C PHE A 29 -8.43 0.74 -31.12
N THR A 30 -7.16 0.72 -31.53
CA THR A 30 -6.22 1.79 -31.17
C THR A 30 -6.67 3.18 -31.66
N THR A 31 -7.28 3.25 -32.85
CA THR A 31 -7.85 4.48 -33.43
C THR A 31 -9.00 5.06 -32.61
N ARG A 32 -9.74 4.24 -31.84
CA ARG A 32 -10.82 4.71 -30.96
C ARG A 32 -10.29 5.45 -29.73
N ALA A 33 -9.01 5.33 -29.37
CA ALA A 33 -8.44 6.04 -28.23
C ALA A 33 -8.66 7.55 -28.30
N MET A 34 -8.61 8.15 -29.49
CA MET A 34 -8.87 9.58 -29.68
C MET A 34 -10.30 9.99 -29.27
N ARG A 35 -11.27 9.07 -29.35
CA ARG A 35 -12.68 9.34 -29.00
C ARG A 35 -12.90 9.40 -27.49
N LEU A 36 -11.96 8.92 -26.67
CA LEU A 36 -12.06 9.01 -25.20
C LEU A 36 -12.11 10.46 -24.71
N GLY A 37 -11.51 11.40 -25.46
CA GLY A 37 -11.54 12.83 -25.13
C GLY A 37 -12.94 13.45 -25.17
N ALA A 38 -13.89 12.83 -25.88
CA ALA A 38 -15.27 13.30 -25.96
C ALA A 38 -16.16 12.76 -24.81
N VAL A 39 -15.68 11.79 -24.02
CA VAL A 39 -16.46 11.17 -22.95
C VAL A 39 -16.08 11.79 -21.62
N VAL A 40 -17.03 12.48 -20.97
CA VAL A 40 -16.81 13.06 -19.65
C VAL A 40 -16.59 11.95 -18.63
N TYR A 41 -15.43 11.97 -17.95
CA TYR A 41 -15.18 11.08 -16.82
C TYR A 41 -15.78 11.67 -15.55
N HIS A 42 -15.47 12.93 -15.27
CA HIS A 42 -16.05 13.69 -14.16
C HIS A 42 -15.80 15.19 -14.40
N ASN A 43 -16.75 16.06 -14.03
CA ASN A 43 -16.66 17.51 -14.31
C ASN A 43 -15.38 18.19 -13.75
N LYS A 44 -14.85 17.68 -12.63
CA LYS A 44 -13.59 18.16 -12.03
C LYS A 44 -12.33 17.39 -12.44
N LEU A 45 -12.47 16.22 -13.08
CA LEU A 45 -11.33 15.34 -13.45
C LEU A 45 -11.14 15.19 -14.97
N GLY A 46 -11.97 15.87 -15.76
CA GLY A 46 -11.89 15.89 -17.22
C GLY A 46 -12.60 14.73 -17.91
N SER A 47 -12.09 14.38 -19.08
CA SER A 47 -12.57 13.31 -19.95
C SER A 47 -11.91 11.95 -19.63
N LEU A 48 -12.43 10.88 -20.23
CA LEU A 48 -11.75 9.58 -20.22
C LEU A 48 -10.42 9.65 -20.99
N GLY A 49 -10.28 10.55 -21.97
CA GLY A 49 -9.02 10.80 -22.66
C GLY A 49 -7.97 11.40 -21.73
N ASP A 50 -8.35 12.41 -20.94
CA ASP A 50 -7.49 12.99 -19.91
C ASP A 50 -7.08 11.93 -18.90
N ARG A 51 -8.04 11.10 -18.47
CA ARG A 51 -7.78 9.97 -17.58
C ARG A 51 -6.78 8.99 -18.18
N ALA A 52 -6.97 8.55 -19.42
CA ALA A 52 -6.08 7.60 -20.09
C ALA A 52 -4.63 8.11 -20.16
N GLN A 53 -4.44 9.42 -20.40
CA GLN A 53 -3.11 10.04 -20.35
C GLN A 53 -2.49 9.99 -18.94
N ARG A 54 -3.28 10.24 -17.88
CA ARG A 54 -2.79 10.08 -16.50
C ARG A 54 -2.43 8.63 -16.21
N LEU A 55 -3.27 7.68 -16.61
CA LEU A 55 -3.01 6.25 -16.45
C LEU A 55 -1.69 5.85 -17.12
N GLY A 56 -1.44 6.30 -18.35
CA GLY A 56 -0.17 6.04 -19.04
C GLY A 56 1.03 6.55 -18.25
N ARG A 57 0.99 7.80 -17.78
CA ARG A 57 2.08 8.40 -16.99
C ARG A 57 2.34 7.67 -15.67
N ILE A 58 1.27 7.35 -14.93
CA ILE A 58 1.38 6.65 -13.65
C ILE A 58 1.89 5.22 -13.88
N ALA A 59 1.31 4.49 -14.86
CA ALA A 59 1.72 3.12 -15.18
C ALA A 59 3.19 3.04 -15.60
N ARG A 60 3.66 4.00 -16.42
CA ARG A 60 5.07 4.12 -16.78
C ARG A 60 5.98 4.23 -15.56
N ASN A 61 5.70 5.19 -14.67
CA ASN A 61 6.51 5.41 -13.48
C ASN A 61 6.57 4.17 -12.58
N ILE A 62 5.43 3.50 -12.40
CA ILE A 62 5.36 2.26 -11.60
C ILE A 62 6.13 1.13 -12.28
N ALA A 63 5.99 0.95 -13.58
CA ALA A 63 6.70 -0.10 -14.32
C ALA A 63 8.22 0.09 -14.27
N GLU A 64 8.70 1.33 -14.42
CA GLU A 64 10.13 1.66 -14.29
C GLU A 64 10.67 1.33 -12.89
N LYS A 65 9.91 1.61 -11.81
CA LYS A 65 10.25 1.19 -10.44
C LYS A 65 10.28 -0.33 -10.27
N LEU A 66 9.50 -1.07 -11.06
CA LEU A 66 9.49 -2.53 -11.09
C LEU A 66 10.51 -3.14 -12.06
N GLY A 67 11.36 -2.33 -12.70
CA GLY A 67 12.34 -2.79 -13.69
C GLY A 67 11.73 -3.30 -15.00
N ALA A 68 10.49 -2.92 -15.31
CA ALA A 68 9.80 -3.27 -16.55
C ALA A 68 9.84 -2.12 -17.57
N ASP A 69 9.44 -2.42 -18.82
CA ASP A 69 9.42 -1.42 -19.90
C ASP A 69 8.31 -0.37 -19.65
N GLY A 70 8.74 0.83 -19.29
CA GLY A 70 7.87 1.97 -19.04
C GLY A 70 7.06 2.42 -20.27
N ASN A 71 7.57 2.25 -21.49
CA ASN A 71 6.85 2.65 -22.71
C ASN A 71 5.70 1.68 -23.01
N ILE A 72 5.90 0.39 -22.75
CA ILE A 72 4.83 -0.61 -22.88
C ILE A 72 3.75 -0.31 -21.83
N ALA A 73 4.13 -0.07 -20.57
CA ALA A 73 3.17 0.26 -19.52
C ALA A 73 2.41 1.58 -19.79
N GLU A 74 3.08 2.59 -20.34
CA GLU A 74 2.44 3.83 -20.79
C GLU A 74 1.36 3.56 -21.84
N SER A 75 1.72 2.76 -22.85
CA SER A 75 0.82 2.36 -23.94
C SER A 75 -0.39 1.55 -23.41
N VAL A 76 -0.17 0.67 -22.43
CA VAL A 76 -1.27 -0.05 -21.75
C VAL A 76 -2.21 0.94 -21.07
N GLY A 77 -1.69 1.91 -20.32
CA GLY A 77 -2.51 2.92 -19.64
C GLY A 77 -3.32 3.79 -20.62
N LEU A 78 -2.75 4.15 -21.76
CA LEU A 78 -3.43 4.93 -22.80
C LEU A 78 -4.58 4.15 -23.47
N LEU A 79 -4.45 2.82 -23.59
CA LEU A 79 -5.45 1.97 -24.26
C LEU A 79 -6.41 1.27 -23.29
N ALA A 80 -6.14 1.34 -21.98
CA ALA A 80 -6.86 0.62 -20.93
C ALA A 80 -8.39 0.80 -21.00
N LYS A 81 -8.88 2.00 -21.32
CA LYS A 81 -10.32 2.33 -21.30
C LYS A 81 -10.97 2.38 -22.68
N VAL A 82 -10.26 1.99 -23.74
CA VAL A 82 -10.73 2.12 -25.12
C VAL A 82 -11.88 1.18 -25.43
N ASP A 83 -11.90 0.01 -24.79
CA ASP A 83 -12.95 -0.99 -24.93
C ASP A 83 -14.34 -0.46 -24.54
N LEU A 84 -14.42 0.49 -23.61
CA LEU A 84 -15.66 1.19 -23.23
C LEU A 84 -16.36 1.88 -24.41
N LEU A 85 -15.65 2.17 -25.50
CA LEU A 85 -16.19 2.80 -26.70
C LEU A 85 -16.53 1.80 -27.81
N THR A 86 -16.45 0.49 -27.52
CA THR A 86 -16.78 -0.57 -28.47
C THR A 86 -18.26 -0.90 -28.38
N ASP A 87 -18.88 -1.16 -29.52
CA ASP A 87 -20.31 -1.48 -29.55
C ASP A 87 -20.57 -2.81 -28.82
N MET A 88 -19.61 -3.74 -28.88
CA MET A 88 -19.64 -4.97 -28.11
C MET A 88 -19.74 -4.73 -26.60
N VAL A 89 -18.92 -3.86 -26.01
CA VAL A 89 -19.00 -3.57 -24.56
C VAL A 89 -20.26 -2.76 -24.22
N GLY A 90 -20.73 -1.93 -25.15
CA GLY A 90 -22.02 -1.24 -25.00
C GLY A 90 -23.20 -2.22 -24.87
N GLU A 91 -23.23 -3.28 -25.67
CA GLU A 91 -24.29 -4.31 -25.64
C GLU A 91 -24.05 -5.39 -24.58
N PHE A 92 -22.78 -5.72 -24.29
CA PHE A 92 -22.35 -6.75 -23.35
C PHE A 92 -21.34 -6.19 -22.33
N PRO A 93 -21.79 -5.39 -21.34
CA PRO A 93 -20.92 -4.74 -20.37
C PRO A 93 -20.03 -5.72 -19.58
N GLU A 94 -20.46 -6.97 -19.41
CA GLU A 94 -19.71 -8.03 -18.75
C GLU A 94 -18.41 -8.43 -19.47
N LEU A 95 -18.28 -8.06 -20.76
CA LEU A 95 -17.08 -8.33 -21.57
C LEU A 95 -16.05 -7.19 -21.52
N GLN A 96 -16.25 -6.21 -20.65
CA GLN A 96 -15.27 -5.16 -20.34
C GLN A 96 -13.90 -5.77 -19.96
N GLY A 97 -12.83 -5.18 -20.46
CA GLY A 97 -11.44 -5.65 -20.41
C GLY A 97 -11.18 -6.78 -21.40
N ILE A 98 -12.02 -7.81 -21.40
CA ILE A 98 -11.87 -9.02 -22.21
C ILE A 98 -11.85 -8.67 -23.70
N MET A 99 -12.79 -7.83 -24.15
CA MET A 99 -12.85 -7.43 -25.55
C MET A 99 -11.66 -6.58 -25.97
N GLY A 100 -11.18 -5.69 -25.09
CA GLY A 100 -9.97 -4.89 -25.36
C GLY A 100 -8.78 -5.77 -25.72
N ARG A 101 -8.55 -6.84 -24.96
CA ARG A 101 -7.53 -7.85 -25.27
C ARG A 101 -7.74 -8.50 -26.63
N TYR A 102 -8.93 -9.01 -26.92
CA TYR A 102 -9.19 -9.68 -28.20
C TYR A 102 -9.01 -8.74 -29.41
N TYR A 103 -9.38 -7.47 -29.26
CA TYR A 103 -9.17 -6.49 -30.31
C TYR A 103 -7.69 -6.15 -30.51
N LEU A 104 -6.92 -5.98 -29.44
CA LEU A 104 -5.48 -5.75 -29.52
C LEU A 104 -4.74 -6.92 -30.17
N LEU A 105 -5.10 -8.16 -29.81
CA LEU A 105 -4.56 -9.36 -30.44
C LEU A 105 -4.90 -9.42 -31.94
N HIS A 106 -6.13 -9.05 -32.31
CA HIS A 106 -6.55 -8.97 -33.70
C HIS A 106 -5.75 -7.89 -34.48
N GLU A 107 -5.32 -6.82 -33.83
CA GLU A 107 -4.42 -5.80 -34.40
C GLU A 107 -2.94 -6.22 -34.45
N GLY A 108 -2.61 -7.45 -34.02
CA GLY A 108 -1.25 -8.00 -34.09
C GLY A 108 -0.35 -7.61 -32.91
N ASN A 109 -0.91 -7.07 -31.83
CA ASN A 109 -0.15 -6.77 -30.62
C ASN A 109 0.24 -8.05 -29.86
N SER A 110 1.27 -7.95 -29.00
CA SER A 110 1.72 -9.08 -28.20
C SER A 110 0.67 -9.52 -27.17
N PRO A 111 0.64 -10.82 -26.81
CA PRO A 111 -0.21 -11.31 -25.73
C PRO A 111 0.02 -10.60 -24.40
N GLU A 112 1.27 -10.35 -24.02
CA GLU A 112 1.60 -9.64 -22.78
C GLU A 112 0.97 -8.23 -22.72
N PHE A 113 1.03 -7.49 -23.83
CA PHE A 113 0.43 -6.16 -23.92
C PHE A 113 -1.10 -6.22 -23.83
N ALA A 114 -1.71 -7.12 -24.60
CA ALA A 114 -3.16 -7.29 -24.62
C ALA A 114 -3.70 -7.80 -23.27
N ASP A 115 -2.98 -8.72 -22.63
CA ASP A 115 -3.28 -9.24 -21.31
C ASP A 115 -3.17 -8.14 -20.24
N ALA A 116 -2.15 -7.28 -20.30
CA ALA A 116 -2.04 -6.15 -19.38
C ALA A 116 -3.20 -5.16 -19.53
N VAL A 117 -3.66 -4.91 -20.77
CA VAL A 117 -4.86 -4.10 -21.04
C VAL A 117 -6.13 -4.77 -20.52
N GLU A 118 -6.29 -6.08 -20.54
CA GLU A 118 -7.43 -6.72 -19.86
C GLU A 118 -7.31 -6.58 -18.33
N GLN A 119 -6.11 -6.84 -17.82
CA GLN A 119 -5.87 -7.05 -16.40
C GLN A 119 -5.81 -5.77 -15.57
N HIS A 120 -5.73 -4.58 -16.19
CA HIS A 120 -5.72 -3.32 -15.43
C HIS A 120 -6.97 -3.13 -14.53
N TYR A 121 -8.11 -3.75 -14.88
CA TYR A 121 -9.30 -3.74 -14.04
C TYR A 121 -9.12 -4.55 -12.74
N ARG A 122 -8.21 -5.53 -12.72
CA ARG A 122 -8.04 -6.49 -11.62
C ARG A 122 -7.33 -5.86 -10.41
N PRO A 123 -7.60 -6.35 -9.19
CA PRO A 123 -8.79 -7.14 -8.83
C PRO A 123 -10.05 -6.25 -8.88
N ARG A 124 -11.16 -6.79 -9.39
CA ARG A 124 -12.45 -6.08 -9.56
C ARG A 124 -13.38 -6.22 -8.36
N PHE A 125 -13.16 -7.21 -7.51
CA PHE A 125 -13.93 -7.48 -6.29
C PHE A 125 -13.07 -8.30 -5.31
N ALA A 126 -13.56 -8.49 -4.09
CA ALA A 126 -12.86 -9.27 -3.07
C ALA A 126 -12.69 -10.73 -3.54
N GLY A 127 -11.46 -11.24 -3.50
CA GLY A 127 -11.14 -12.58 -3.99
C GLY A 127 -10.97 -12.70 -5.51
N ASP A 128 -11.11 -11.62 -6.30
CA ASP A 128 -10.79 -11.65 -7.73
C ASP A 128 -9.29 -11.89 -7.94
N ALA A 129 -8.95 -12.42 -9.12
CA ALA A 129 -7.57 -12.66 -9.53
C ALA A 129 -6.76 -11.35 -9.54
N LEU A 130 -5.46 -11.46 -9.25
CA LEU A 130 -4.53 -10.33 -9.35
C LEU A 130 -3.97 -10.20 -10.77
N PRO A 131 -3.55 -9.00 -11.18
CA PRO A 131 -2.76 -8.83 -12.40
C PRO A 131 -1.46 -9.65 -12.32
N GLN A 132 -1.02 -10.16 -13.47
CA GLN A 132 0.17 -11.00 -13.61
C GLN A 132 1.23 -10.25 -14.42
N GLY A 133 2.44 -10.15 -13.86
CA GLY A 133 3.56 -9.45 -14.47
C GLY A 133 3.58 -7.95 -14.14
N SER A 134 4.78 -7.38 -14.16
CA SER A 134 5.03 -6.00 -13.71
C SER A 134 4.24 -4.95 -14.49
N ILE A 135 4.05 -5.15 -15.80
CA ILE A 135 3.31 -4.23 -16.68
C ILE A 135 1.82 -4.21 -16.30
N ALA A 136 1.21 -5.39 -16.12
CA ALA A 136 -0.19 -5.50 -15.71
C ALA A 136 -0.41 -4.95 -14.29
N CYS A 137 0.51 -5.25 -13.36
CA CYS A 137 0.48 -4.69 -12.00
C CYS A 137 0.56 -3.16 -12.02
N ALA A 138 1.47 -2.59 -12.83
CA ALA A 138 1.62 -1.16 -12.98
C ALA A 138 0.35 -0.49 -13.52
N ALA A 139 -0.26 -1.06 -14.57
CA ALA A 139 -1.51 -0.54 -15.13
C ALA A 139 -2.69 -0.63 -14.14
N ALA A 140 -2.79 -1.75 -13.40
CA ALA A 140 -3.84 -1.95 -12.41
C ALA A 140 -3.72 -1.00 -11.21
N LEU A 141 -2.49 -0.79 -10.73
CA LEU A 141 -2.19 0.20 -9.69
C LEU A 141 -2.51 1.60 -10.19
N ALA A 142 -2.08 1.96 -11.40
CA ALA A 142 -2.35 3.27 -12.00
C ALA A 142 -3.85 3.59 -12.06
N ASP A 143 -4.68 2.64 -12.54
CA ASP A 143 -6.13 2.83 -12.64
C ASP A 143 -6.79 3.13 -11.29
N LYS A 144 -6.37 2.39 -10.24
CA LYS A 144 -6.92 2.51 -8.89
C LYS A 144 -6.39 3.74 -8.17
N LEU A 145 -5.11 4.05 -8.30
CA LEU A 145 -4.49 5.23 -7.69
C LEU A 145 -5.01 6.53 -8.31
N ASP A 146 -5.21 6.60 -9.63
CA ASP A 146 -5.84 7.74 -10.29
C ASP A 146 -7.24 8.02 -9.72
N ALA A 147 -8.06 6.97 -9.55
CA ALA A 147 -9.39 7.12 -8.96
C ALA A 147 -9.30 7.55 -7.49
N LEU A 148 -8.50 6.87 -6.68
CA LEU A 148 -8.35 7.16 -5.25
C LEU A 148 -7.90 8.61 -5.02
N VAL A 149 -6.81 9.01 -5.67
CA VAL A 149 -6.23 10.34 -5.50
C VAL A 149 -7.12 11.41 -6.11
N GLY A 150 -7.69 11.15 -7.30
CA GLY A 150 -8.59 12.08 -7.97
C GLY A 150 -9.83 12.39 -7.14
N PHE A 151 -10.55 11.37 -6.67
CA PHE A 151 -11.79 11.57 -5.91
C PHE A 151 -11.55 12.10 -4.49
N PHE A 152 -10.47 11.68 -3.81
CA PHE A 152 -10.10 12.30 -2.54
C PHE A 152 -9.72 13.77 -2.72
N GLY A 153 -8.88 14.08 -3.71
CA GLY A 153 -8.37 15.43 -3.93
C GLY A 153 -9.44 16.44 -4.36
N ILE A 154 -10.58 16.00 -4.88
CA ILE A 154 -11.73 16.88 -5.20
C ILE A 154 -12.83 16.89 -4.13
N GLY A 155 -12.59 16.25 -2.98
CA GLY A 155 -13.50 16.21 -1.82
C GLY A 155 -14.67 15.23 -1.94
N GLN A 156 -14.58 14.21 -2.79
CA GLN A 156 -15.65 13.21 -3.01
C GLN A 156 -15.34 11.88 -2.30
N LEU A 157 -15.25 11.95 -0.98
CA LEU A 157 -14.92 10.78 -0.14
C LEU A 157 -16.13 9.85 0.07
N PRO A 158 -15.89 8.55 0.35
CA PRO A 158 -16.96 7.63 0.76
C PRO A 158 -17.53 8.05 2.12
N THR A 159 -18.85 7.93 2.31
CA THR A 159 -19.54 8.37 3.54
C THR A 159 -20.47 7.28 4.06
N GLY A 160 -20.41 6.97 5.37
CA GLY A 160 -21.22 5.91 5.97
C GLY A 160 -21.14 4.62 5.14
N ASP A 161 -22.28 4.11 4.67
CA ASP A 161 -22.33 2.94 3.80
C ASP A 161 -22.18 3.25 2.29
N LYS A 162 -22.23 4.53 1.89
CA LYS A 162 -22.16 4.95 0.49
C LYS A 162 -20.72 5.05 -0.01
N ASP A 163 -20.47 4.40 -1.14
CA ASP A 163 -19.22 4.49 -1.89
C ASP A 163 -19.54 4.58 -3.40
N PRO A 164 -20.05 5.74 -3.88
CA PRO A 164 -20.57 5.87 -5.24
C PRO A 164 -19.50 5.66 -6.33
N PHE A 165 -18.22 5.86 -6.00
CA PHE A 165 -17.09 5.73 -6.93
C PHE A 165 -16.24 4.47 -6.67
N GLY A 166 -16.64 3.60 -5.74
CA GLY A 166 -15.96 2.34 -5.46
C GLY A 166 -14.55 2.50 -4.86
N LEU A 167 -14.28 3.57 -4.11
CA LEU A 167 -12.95 3.89 -3.57
C LEU A 167 -12.50 2.88 -2.51
N ARG A 168 -13.42 2.31 -1.72
CA ARG A 168 -13.07 1.25 -0.75
C ARG A 168 -12.54 0.02 -1.46
N ARG A 169 -13.21 -0.35 -2.56
CA ARG A 169 -12.82 -1.48 -3.40
C ARG A 169 -11.50 -1.20 -4.12
N ALA A 170 -11.31 0.01 -4.65
CA ALA A 170 -10.06 0.41 -5.27
C ALA A 170 -8.88 0.35 -4.27
N ALA A 171 -9.06 0.88 -3.04
CA ALA A 171 -8.07 0.83 -1.98
C ALA A 171 -7.69 -0.60 -1.61
N LEU A 172 -8.68 -1.48 -1.40
CA LEU A 172 -8.44 -2.90 -1.16
C LEU A 172 -7.70 -3.54 -2.34
N GLY A 173 -8.05 -3.19 -3.58
CA GLY A 173 -7.35 -3.69 -4.76
C GLY A 173 -5.88 -3.30 -4.81
N VAL A 174 -5.53 -2.05 -4.48
CA VAL A 174 -4.13 -1.60 -4.38
C VAL A 174 -3.40 -2.36 -3.29
N LEU A 175 -3.98 -2.46 -2.09
CA LEU A 175 -3.38 -3.15 -0.95
C LEU A 175 -3.10 -4.63 -1.27
N ARG A 176 -4.06 -5.32 -1.90
CA ARG A 176 -3.90 -6.71 -2.33
C ARG A 176 -2.79 -6.86 -3.37
N ILE A 177 -2.72 -5.99 -4.38
CA ILE A 177 -1.63 -6.04 -5.36
C ILE A 177 -0.28 -5.88 -4.65
N LEU A 178 -0.12 -4.85 -3.82
CA LEU A 178 1.15 -4.61 -3.13
C LEU A 178 1.54 -5.73 -2.16
N MET A 179 0.57 -6.33 -1.47
CA MET A 179 0.81 -7.34 -0.43
C MET A 179 0.93 -8.78 -0.97
N GLU A 180 0.07 -9.17 -1.91
CA GLU A 180 -0.03 -10.55 -2.41
C GLU A 180 0.84 -10.80 -3.66
N THR A 181 1.28 -9.74 -4.37
CA THR A 181 2.31 -9.84 -5.44
C THR A 181 3.66 -9.23 -5.02
N PRO A 182 4.07 -9.42 -3.75
CA PRO A 182 4.97 -8.58 -2.94
C PRO A 182 5.86 -7.65 -3.79
N LEU A 183 5.30 -6.51 -4.16
CA LEU A 183 5.97 -5.53 -5.01
C LEU A 183 6.75 -4.58 -4.11
N PRO A 184 8.05 -4.32 -4.36
CA PRO A 184 8.87 -3.44 -3.53
C PRO A 184 8.59 -1.95 -3.82
N LEU A 185 7.32 -1.56 -3.76
CA LEU A 185 6.82 -0.22 -4.05
C LEU A 185 6.38 0.48 -2.77
N ASP A 186 6.74 1.76 -2.65
CA ASP A 186 6.30 2.60 -1.54
C ASP A 186 4.94 3.23 -1.82
N LEU A 187 3.92 2.91 -1.01
CA LEU A 187 2.56 3.40 -1.21
C LEU A 187 2.44 4.92 -1.14
N ALA A 188 3.23 5.61 -0.31
CA ALA A 188 3.18 7.07 -0.24
C ALA A 188 3.73 7.69 -1.52
N GLU A 189 4.85 7.16 -2.04
CA GLU A 189 5.38 7.60 -3.35
C GLU A 189 4.40 7.34 -4.50
N LEU A 190 3.66 6.23 -4.47
CA LEU A 190 2.64 5.92 -5.46
C LEU A 190 1.48 6.93 -5.42
N ILE A 191 1.03 7.32 -4.23
CA ILE A 191 0.00 8.34 -4.04
C ILE A 191 0.49 9.70 -4.56
N GLU A 192 1.72 10.10 -4.23
CA GLU A 192 2.34 11.33 -4.73
C GLU A 192 2.47 11.33 -6.27
N THR A 193 2.87 10.21 -6.85
CA THR A 193 2.99 10.05 -8.32
C THR A 193 1.64 10.28 -9.01
N ALA A 194 0.56 9.72 -8.47
CA ALA A 194 -0.78 9.94 -8.99
C ALA A 194 -1.27 11.38 -8.79
N ALA A 195 -0.94 12.01 -7.66
CA ALA A 195 -1.26 13.41 -7.39
C ALA A 195 -0.57 14.35 -8.39
N GLN A 196 0.72 14.13 -8.66
CA GLN A 196 1.49 14.87 -9.64
C GLN A 196 0.91 14.73 -11.06
N ALA A 197 0.46 13.53 -11.45
CA ALA A 197 -0.16 13.30 -12.75
C ALA A 197 -1.47 14.10 -12.94
N LEU A 198 -2.30 14.20 -11.89
CA LEU A 198 -3.51 15.03 -11.87
C LEU A 198 -3.17 16.53 -11.92
N GLN A 199 -2.23 16.98 -11.10
CA GLN A 199 -1.78 18.38 -11.06
C GLN A 199 -1.15 18.84 -12.39
N ALA A 200 -0.44 17.95 -13.07
CA ALA A 200 0.12 18.21 -14.40
C ALA A 200 -0.94 18.46 -15.48
N GLN A 201 -2.21 18.08 -15.22
CA GLN A 201 -3.37 18.42 -16.06
C GLN A 201 -4.13 19.66 -15.54
N GLY A 202 -3.54 20.41 -14.60
CA GLY A 202 -4.14 21.62 -14.03
C GLY A 202 -5.23 21.36 -13.00
N ILE A 203 -5.44 20.11 -12.58
CA ILE A 203 -6.45 19.75 -11.57
C ILE A 203 -5.96 20.21 -10.20
N GLN A 204 -6.75 21.06 -9.54
CA GLN A 204 -6.50 21.49 -8.17
C GLN A 204 -6.95 20.40 -7.20
N LEU A 205 -6.03 19.96 -6.32
CA LEU A 205 -6.29 18.93 -5.33
C LEU A 205 -6.17 19.50 -3.92
N GLU A 206 -7.09 19.09 -3.04
CA GLU A 206 -6.91 19.20 -1.60
C GLU A 206 -5.77 18.27 -1.12
N PRO A 207 -5.17 18.52 0.08
CA PRO A 207 -4.16 17.64 0.65
C PRO A 207 -4.67 16.19 0.79
N VAL A 208 -4.14 15.29 -0.04
CA VAL A 208 -4.69 13.94 -0.23
C VAL A 208 -3.82 12.84 0.38
N SER A 209 -2.50 13.02 0.43
CA SER A 209 -1.56 11.93 0.71
C SER A 209 -1.74 11.30 2.09
N GLN A 210 -1.77 12.13 3.13
CA GLN A 210 -1.95 11.64 4.51
C GLN A 210 -3.38 11.11 4.76
N PRO A 211 -4.47 11.81 4.40
CA PRO A 211 -5.83 11.27 4.57
C PRO A 211 -6.06 9.95 3.81
N LEU A 212 -5.53 9.83 2.59
CA LEU A 212 -5.67 8.61 1.79
C LEU A 212 -4.86 7.45 2.39
N LEU A 213 -3.63 7.69 2.83
CA LEU A 213 -2.82 6.66 3.50
C LEU A 213 -3.54 6.12 4.73
N VAL A 214 -4.07 6.99 5.60
CA VAL A 214 -4.85 6.58 6.78
C VAL A 214 -6.08 5.77 6.37
N PHE A 215 -6.83 6.24 5.36
CA PHE A 215 -7.99 5.51 4.85
C PHE A 215 -7.62 4.11 4.34
N MET A 216 -6.51 3.96 3.63
CA MET A 216 -6.05 2.66 3.13
C MET A 216 -5.61 1.74 4.28
N LEU A 217 -4.84 2.25 5.24
CA LEU A 217 -4.43 1.48 6.42
C LEU A 217 -5.63 1.02 7.25
N ASP A 218 -6.70 1.83 7.34
CA ASP A 218 -7.95 1.43 8.00
C ASP A 218 -8.67 0.27 7.29
N ARG A 219 -8.55 0.17 5.96
CA ARG A 219 -9.06 -1.00 5.22
C ARG A 219 -8.17 -2.21 5.43
N LEU A 220 -6.86 -2.02 5.43
CA LEU A 220 -5.89 -3.08 5.72
C LEU A 220 -6.14 -3.68 7.12
N ARG A 221 -6.44 -2.85 8.13
CA ARG A 221 -6.86 -3.31 9.47
C ARG A 221 -8.01 -4.32 9.40
N GLY A 222 -9.06 -4.00 8.62
CA GLY A 222 -10.21 -4.89 8.43
C GLY A 222 -9.81 -6.23 7.79
N THR A 223 -9.06 -6.17 6.69
CA THR A 223 -8.59 -7.37 5.97
C THR A 223 -7.71 -8.26 6.86
N LEU A 224 -6.83 -7.68 7.67
CA LEU A 224 -5.98 -8.43 8.59
C LEU A 224 -6.78 -9.08 9.74
N ARG A 225 -7.83 -8.42 10.24
CA ARG A 225 -8.73 -9.03 11.23
C ARG A 225 -9.47 -10.23 10.64
N GLU A 226 -9.97 -10.11 9.40
CA GLU A 226 -10.61 -11.21 8.68
C GLU A 226 -9.64 -12.38 8.43
N ALA A 227 -8.35 -12.08 8.23
CA ALA A 227 -7.28 -13.08 8.13
C ALA A 227 -6.86 -13.72 9.48
N GLY A 228 -7.48 -13.33 10.60
CA GLY A 228 -7.30 -13.94 11.91
C GLY A 228 -6.20 -13.34 12.78
N TYR A 229 -5.64 -12.17 12.43
CA TYR A 229 -4.70 -11.46 13.30
C TYR A 229 -5.44 -10.78 14.46
N SER A 230 -4.84 -10.82 15.66
CA SER A 230 -5.38 -10.10 16.82
C SER A 230 -5.20 -8.59 16.66
N ILE A 231 -6.08 -7.81 17.31
CA ILE A 231 -6.08 -6.35 17.21
C ILE A 231 -4.73 -5.77 17.64
N ASP A 232 -4.12 -6.30 18.71
CA ASP A 232 -2.88 -5.77 19.27
C ASP A 232 -1.70 -5.96 18.32
N VAL A 233 -1.63 -7.11 17.64
CA VAL A 233 -0.62 -7.40 16.61
C VAL A 233 -0.79 -6.48 15.42
N ILE A 234 -2.03 -6.26 14.98
CA ILE A 234 -2.34 -5.35 13.86
C ILE A 234 -1.92 -3.93 14.23
N GLU A 235 -2.30 -3.43 15.41
CA GLU A 235 -1.95 -2.06 15.81
C GLU A 235 -0.45 -1.90 16.08
N ALA A 236 0.24 -2.92 16.58
CA ALA A 236 1.70 -2.87 16.71
C ALA A 236 2.37 -2.57 15.36
N VAL A 237 1.91 -3.19 14.27
CA VAL A 237 2.51 -2.96 12.94
C VAL A 237 1.96 -1.68 12.28
N LEU A 238 0.64 -1.47 12.30
CA LEU A 238 0.01 -0.40 11.52
C LEU A 238 0.02 0.98 12.20
N ALA A 239 0.26 1.07 13.52
CA ALA A 239 0.39 2.36 14.20
C ALA A 239 1.59 3.18 13.69
N GLN A 240 2.61 2.51 13.14
CA GLN A 240 3.78 3.14 12.52
C GLN A 240 3.51 3.63 11.09
N GLN A 241 2.30 3.44 10.57
CA GLN A 241 1.87 3.85 9.23
C GLN A 241 2.82 3.37 8.11
N PRO A 242 3.06 2.04 7.99
CA PRO A 242 3.99 1.51 7.00
C PRO A 242 3.51 1.80 5.58
N THR A 243 4.43 2.25 4.73
CA THR A 243 4.20 2.52 3.30
C THR A 243 4.61 1.35 2.41
N ARG A 244 5.56 0.52 2.87
CA ARG A 244 5.94 -0.76 2.23
C ARG A 244 4.97 -1.86 2.65
N ILE A 245 3.86 -1.95 1.92
CA ILE A 245 2.74 -2.86 2.22
C ILE A 245 3.14 -4.33 2.04
N ASP A 246 4.04 -4.62 1.11
CA ASP A 246 4.64 -5.93 0.88
C ASP A 246 5.34 -6.53 2.11
N ARG A 247 5.81 -5.68 3.03
CA ARG A 247 6.52 -6.09 4.26
C ARG A 247 5.61 -6.30 5.47
N VAL A 248 4.33 -5.92 5.38
CA VAL A 248 3.40 -5.93 6.53
C VAL A 248 3.19 -7.35 7.06
N THR A 249 2.99 -8.33 6.17
CA THR A 249 2.74 -9.73 6.55
C THR A 249 3.91 -10.34 7.31
N ALA A 250 5.15 -10.11 6.85
CA ALA A 250 6.36 -10.57 7.53
C ALA A 250 6.52 -9.94 8.92
N ARG A 251 6.22 -8.63 9.07
CA ARG A 251 6.22 -7.95 10.38
C ARG A 251 5.16 -8.52 11.32
N LEU A 252 3.95 -8.78 10.83
CA LEU A 252 2.88 -9.37 11.64
C LEU A 252 3.27 -10.77 12.13
N ALA A 253 3.89 -11.60 11.28
CA ALA A 253 4.39 -12.91 11.66
C ALA A 253 5.48 -12.82 12.74
N ALA A 254 6.45 -11.91 12.58
CA ALA A 254 7.50 -11.68 13.56
C ALA A 254 6.95 -11.19 14.91
N VAL A 255 5.97 -10.28 14.90
CA VAL A 255 5.32 -9.81 16.13
C VAL A 255 4.56 -10.94 16.84
N ARG A 256 3.91 -11.85 16.10
CA ARG A 256 3.25 -13.03 16.69
C ARG A 256 4.25 -13.98 17.33
N GLU A 257 5.41 -14.19 16.72
CA GLU A 257 6.48 -15.00 17.30
C GLU A 257 7.04 -14.35 18.57
N PHE A 258 7.31 -13.04 18.51
CA PHE A 258 7.74 -12.27 19.67
C PHE A 258 6.75 -12.36 20.83
N GLN A 259 5.44 -12.31 20.56
CA GLN A 259 4.41 -12.49 21.60
C GLN A 259 4.50 -13.81 22.38
N GLN A 260 5.13 -14.85 21.83
CA GLN A 260 5.33 -16.12 22.53
C GLN A 260 6.55 -16.13 23.45
N LEU A 261 7.41 -15.12 23.38
CA LEU A 261 8.60 -15.02 24.22
C LEU A 261 8.23 -14.61 25.66
N PRO A 262 8.84 -15.21 26.70
CA PRO A 262 8.61 -14.81 28.09
C PRO A 262 8.87 -13.33 28.38
N GLU A 263 9.78 -12.70 27.63
CA GLU A 263 10.19 -11.32 27.79
C GLU A 263 9.20 -10.30 27.18
N SER A 264 8.30 -10.77 26.31
CA SER A 264 7.48 -9.91 25.44
C SER A 264 6.62 -8.90 26.21
N LEU A 265 5.82 -9.38 27.16
CA LEU A 265 4.92 -8.52 27.94
C LEU A 265 5.69 -7.49 28.78
N ALA A 266 6.81 -7.91 29.37
CA ALA A 266 7.65 -7.02 30.17
C ALA A 266 8.27 -5.91 29.30
N LEU A 267 8.79 -6.26 28.13
CA LEU A 267 9.37 -5.30 27.19
C LEU A 267 8.32 -4.38 26.56
N ALA A 268 7.15 -4.89 26.22
CA ALA A 268 6.04 -4.08 25.74
C ALA A 268 5.62 -3.03 26.79
N ALA A 269 5.50 -3.44 28.06
CA ALA A 269 5.18 -2.53 29.16
C ALA A 269 6.30 -1.50 29.40
N ALA A 270 7.57 -1.92 29.34
CA ALA A 270 8.71 -1.04 29.44
C ALA A 270 8.74 -0.02 28.29
N ASN A 271 8.52 -0.45 27.04
CA ASN A 271 8.46 0.44 25.87
C ASN A 271 7.33 1.47 26.00
N LYS A 272 6.15 1.05 26.48
CA LYS A 272 5.02 1.97 26.78
C LYS A 272 5.41 3.01 27.83
N ARG A 273 6.11 2.61 28.89
CA ARG A 273 6.63 3.51 29.92
C ARG A 273 7.64 4.49 29.34
N ILE A 274 8.60 4.02 28.55
CA ILE A 274 9.61 4.85 27.88
C ILE A 274 8.92 5.89 26.99
N GLY A 275 7.99 5.47 26.12
CA GLY A 275 7.24 6.38 25.26
C GLY A 275 6.47 7.46 26.04
N ASN A 276 5.89 7.12 27.19
CA ASN A 276 5.20 8.09 28.05
C ASN A 276 6.16 9.08 28.74
N ILE A 277 7.38 8.66 29.07
CA ILE A 277 8.43 9.54 29.58
C ILE A 277 8.88 10.51 28.48
N LEU A 278 9.18 9.99 27.29
CA LEU A 278 9.66 10.77 26.15
C LEU A 278 8.62 11.80 25.66
N LYS A 279 7.32 11.48 25.69
CA LYS A 279 6.25 12.44 25.37
C LYS A 279 6.20 13.68 26.27
N LYS A 280 6.73 13.59 27.49
CA LYS A 280 6.79 14.70 28.45
C LYS A 280 8.10 15.48 28.37
N ALA A 281 9.05 15.02 27.55
CA ALA A 281 10.35 15.66 27.39
C ALA A 281 10.32 16.72 26.29
N ASP A 282 11.35 17.58 26.28
CA ASP A 282 11.54 18.57 25.22
C ASP A 282 11.75 17.90 23.85
N ALA A 283 11.33 18.56 22.77
CA ALA A 283 11.35 18.00 21.42
C ALA A 283 12.77 17.68 20.90
N LYS A 284 13.81 18.27 21.49
CA LYS A 284 15.21 18.08 21.07
C LYS A 284 16.03 17.46 22.20
N LEU A 285 16.06 16.13 22.23
CA LEU A 285 16.87 15.35 23.16
C LEU A 285 18.30 15.17 22.62
N PRO A 286 19.33 15.25 23.46
CA PRO A 286 20.71 14.96 23.05
C PRO A 286 20.88 13.45 22.79
N GLU A 287 21.94 13.09 22.06
CA GLU A 287 22.43 11.72 22.07
C GLU A 287 23.06 11.40 23.44
N ALA A 288 23.02 10.13 23.84
CA ALA A 288 23.58 9.71 25.11
C ALA A 288 25.12 9.76 25.06
N ASP A 289 25.71 10.46 26.01
CA ASP A 289 27.14 10.59 26.22
C ASP A 289 27.59 9.70 27.39
N VAL A 290 28.58 8.84 27.14
CA VAL A 290 29.18 7.94 28.12
C VAL A 290 29.80 8.73 29.29
N ALA A 291 30.33 9.93 29.04
CA ALA A 291 30.96 10.75 30.07
C ALA A 291 29.97 11.27 31.12
N LEU A 292 28.67 11.30 30.80
CA LEU A 292 27.59 11.77 31.65
C LEU A 292 26.80 10.61 32.30
N LEU A 293 27.28 9.36 32.20
CA LEU A 293 26.68 8.20 32.85
C LEU A 293 27.28 8.02 34.25
N GLU A 294 26.46 8.06 35.29
CA GLU A 294 26.86 7.95 36.69
C GLU A 294 26.67 6.52 37.21
N GLU A 295 25.45 6.00 37.09
CA GLU A 295 25.05 4.72 37.69
C GLU A 295 25.51 3.51 36.85
N ASP A 296 25.81 2.39 37.51
CA ASP A 296 26.22 1.17 36.80
C ASP A 296 25.09 0.59 35.92
N ALA A 297 23.83 0.80 36.32
CA ALA A 297 22.67 0.36 35.56
C ALA A 297 22.50 1.10 34.23
N GLU A 298 22.75 2.42 34.18
CA GLU A 298 22.67 3.18 32.93
C GLU A 298 23.87 2.91 32.00
N LYS A 299 25.06 2.67 32.56
CA LYS A 299 26.22 2.20 31.80
C LYS A 299 25.96 0.84 31.16
N ALA A 300 25.40 -0.11 31.92
CA ALA A 300 25.05 -1.43 31.40
C ALA A 300 24.02 -1.35 30.27
N LEU A 301 22.96 -0.53 30.44
CA LEU A 301 21.96 -0.32 29.41
C LEU A 301 22.55 0.34 28.16
N PHE A 302 23.40 1.37 28.33
CA PHE A 302 24.07 2.04 27.21
C PHE A 302 24.91 1.06 26.38
N GLU A 303 25.76 0.27 27.02
CA GLU A 303 26.59 -0.72 26.33
C GLU A 303 25.73 -1.78 25.62
N ARG A 304 24.64 -2.21 26.26
CA ARG A 304 23.73 -3.18 25.66
C ARG A 304 23.04 -2.62 24.41
N VAL A 305 22.53 -1.38 24.47
CA VAL A 305 21.93 -0.68 23.33
C VAL A 305 22.93 -0.53 22.19
N ARG A 306 24.18 -0.13 22.50
CA ARG A 306 25.25 0.01 21.50
C ARG A 306 25.57 -1.31 20.79
N LEU A 307 25.55 -2.42 21.54
CA LEU A 307 25.81 -3.75 20.99
C LEU A 307 24.67 -4.26 20.09
N ILE A 308 23.41 -4.07 20.51
CA ILE A 308 22.27 -4.61 19.76
C ILE A 308 21.84 -3.76 18.57
N ALA A 309 22.03 -2.43 18.61
CA ALA A 309 21.59 -1.51 17.55
C ALA A 309 22.08 -1.90 16.13
N PRO A 310 23.38 -2.22 15.90
CA PRO A 310 23.83 -2.66 14.57
C PRO A 310 23.23 -4.02 14.15
N LEU A 311 23.01 -4.93 15.10
CA LEU A 311 22.38 -6.23 14.83
C LEU A 311 20.91 -6.07 14.42
N VAL A 312 20.15 -5.26 15.17
CA VAL A 312 18.75 -4.94 14.86
C VAL A 312 18.66 -4.27 13.50
N THR A 313 19.52 -3.29 13.23
CA THR A 313 19.58 -2.62 11.92
C THR A 313 19.84 -3.60 10.79
N SER A 314 20.81 -4.50 10.96
CA SER A 314 21.13 -5.54 9.96
C SER A 314 19.95 -6.48 9.72
N HIS A 315 19.32 -7.00 10.78
CA HIS A 315 18.18 -7.90 10.63
C HIS A 315 16.97 -7.20 9.98
N VAL A 316 16.66 -5.96 10.37
CA VAL A 316 15.57 -5.18 9.75
C VAL A 316 15.85 -4.91 8.26
N ALA A 317 17.09 -4.61 7.90
CA ALA A 317 17.50 -4.39 6.50
C ALA A 317 17.37 -5.67 5.65
N ASN A 318 17.64 -6.83 6.24
CA ASN A 318 17.50 -8.14 5.61
C ASN A 318 16.07 -8.72 5.70
N GLU A 319 15.13 -7.98 6.28
CA GLU A 319 13.74 -8.41 6.51
C GLU A 319 13.60 -9.59 7.50
N ASP A 320 14.65 -9.87 8.28
CA ASP A 320 14.71 -10.87 9.36
C ASP A 320 14.05 -10.33 10.65
N TYR A 321 12.79 -9.90 10.56
CA TYR A 321 12.09 -9.20 11.63
C TYR A 321 11.98 -9.99 12.94
N ALA A 322 11.86 -11.33 12.85
CA ALA A 322 11.79 -12.20 14.02
C ALA A 322 13.12 -12.20 14.80
N GLU A 323 14.25 -12.30 14.10
CA GLU A 323 15.58 -12.25 14.72
C GLU A 323 15.86 -10.87 15.31
N ALA A 324 15.45 -9.79 14.63
CA ALA A 324 15.52 -8.45 15.19
C ALA A 324 14.78 -8.35 16.54
N LEU A 325 13.56 -8.89 16.62
CA LEU A 325 12.77 -8.91 17.87
C LEU A 325 13.37 -9.82 18.95
N LYS A 326 14.01 -10.94 18.60
CA LYS A 326 14.75 -11.79 19.56
C LYS A 326 15.98 -11.09 20.13
N VAL A 327 16.73 -10.38 19.29
CA VAL A 327 17.84 -9.53 19.74
C VAL A 327 17.34 -8.46 20.70
N LEU A 328 16.23 -7.80 20.37
CA LEU A 328 15.59 -6.83 21.27
C LEU A 328 15.10 -7.48 22.58
N ALA A 329 14.59 -8.72 22.54
CA ALA A 329 14.16 -9.45 23.73
C ALA A 329 15.28 -9.57 24.79
N SER A 330 16.52 -9.65 24.31
CA SER A 330 17.72 -9.83 25.14
C SER A 330 18.17 -8.61 25.94
N VAL A 331 17.52 -7.44 25.80
CA VAL A 331 17.80 -6.21 26.58
C VAL A 331 16.97 -6.10 27.87
N ARG A 332 16.05 -7.04 28.09
CA ARG A 332 15.07 -6.97 29.19
C ARG A 332 15.73 -6.74 30.55
N ALA A 333 16.78 -7.51 30.88
CA ALA A 333 17.39 -7.46 32.19
C ALA A 333 17.99 -6.08 32.49
N GLU A 334 18.63 -5.47 31.50
CA GLU A 334 19.21 -4.13 31.60
C GLU A 334 18.14 -3.04 31.70
N VAL A 335 17.00 -3.21 31.01
CA VAL A 335 15.85 -2.29 31.11
C VAL A 335 15.20 -2.35 32.49
N ASP A 336 14.97 -3.55 33.01
CA ASP A 336 14.40 -3.76 34.35
C ASP A 336 15.32 -3.15 35.41
N ARG A 337 16.64 -3.41 35.31
CA ARG A 337 17.64 -2.86 36.21
C ARG A 337 17.73 -1.34 36.14
N PHE A 338 17.74 -0.77 34.94
CA PHE A 338 17.74 0.69 34.75
C PHE A 338 16.55 1.33 35.47
N PHE A 339 15.36 0.79 35.31
CA PHE A 339 14.17 1.37 35.93
C PHE A 339 14.05 1.12 37.44
N ALA A 340 14.78 0.14 37.98
CA ALA A 340 14.88 -0.12 39.41
C ALA A 340 15.90 0.80 40.10
N GLU A 341 17.05 1.04 39.46
CA GLU A 341 18.19 1.73 40.06
C GLU A 341 18.30 3.21 39.64
N VAL A 342 17.76 3.60 38.47
CA VAL A 342 17.98 4.93 37.88
C VAL A 342 16.72 5.79 37.92
N MET A 343 16.82 6.94 38.57
CA MET A 343 15.80 7.99 38.51
C MET A 343 16.01 8.85 37.26
N VAL A 344 15.08 8.83 36.31
CA VAL A 344 15.22 9.60 35.06
C VAL A 344 15.04 11.11 35.29
N ASN A 345 14.06 11.49 36.11
CA ASN A 345 13.75 12.90 36.36
C ASN A 345 14.59 13.44 37.53
N VAL A 346 15.79 13.92 37.22
CA VAL A 346 16.73 14.51 38.19
C VAL A 346 16.84 16.04 38.04
N PRO A 347 17.27 16.78 39.09
CA PRO A 347 17.42 18.23 39.03
C PRO A 347 18.49 18.71 38.04
N ASP A 348 19.57 17.94 37.86
CA ASP A 348 20.63 18.28 36.89
C ASP A 348 20.11 18.14 35.45
N PRO A 349 20.01 19.25 34.69
CA PRO A 349 19.52 19.20 33.32
C PRO A 349 20.40 18.37 32.38
N LEU A 350 21.72 18.32 32.59
CA LEU A 350 22.65 17.57 31.73
C LEU A 350 22.46 16.06 31.90
N LEU A 351 22.49 15.58 33.14
CA LEU A 351 22.24 14.18 33.47
C LEU A 351 20.83 13.73 33.05
N ARG A 352 19.80 14.55 33.31
CA ARG A 352 18.43 14.28 32.87
C ARG A 352 18.34 14.17 31.35
N GLY A 353 18.97 15.10 30.62
CA GLY A 353 19.05 15.07 29.16
C GLY A 353 19.72 13.81 28.65
N ASN A 354 20.82 13.39 29.28
CA ASN A 354 21.56 12.18 28.92
C ASN A 354 20.71 10.91 29.08
N ARG A 355 20.04 10.76 30.23
CA ARG A 355 19.13 9.63 30.51
C ARG A 355 17.96 9.57 29.52
N LEU A 356 17.39 10.72 29.17
CA LEU A 356 16.34 10.81 28.15
C LEU A 356 16.88 10.47 26.75
N GLY A 357 18.11 10.86 26.43
CA GLY A 357 18.81 10.46 25.20
C GLY A 357 19.00 8.95 25.10
N LEU A 358 19.42 8.30 26.19
CA LEU A 358 19.55 6.83 26.26
C LEU A 358 18.21 6.14 26.07
N LEU A 359 17.17 6.64 26.74
CA LEU A 359 15.81 6.12 26.59
C LEU A 359 15.26 6.32 25.16
N LYS A 360 15.59 7.44 24.50
CA LYS A 360 15.24 7.68 23.09
C LYS A 360 15.92 6.66 22.18
N ALA A 361 17.23 6.44 22.35
CA ALA A 361 17.97 5.45 21.57
C ALA A 361 17.39 4.04 21.74
N LEU A 362 17.10 3.63 22.97
CA LEU A 362 16.43 2.35 23.25
C LEU A 362 15.03 2.30 22.62
N PHE A 363 14.25 3.36 22.74
CA PHE A 363 12.90 3.43 22.17
C PHE A 363 12.93 3.25 20.64
N GLU A 364 13.87 3.86 19.94
CA GLU A 364 14.04 3.68 18.50
C GLU A 364 14.33 2.21 18.15
N GLN A 365 15.20 1.53 18.92
CA GLN A 365 15.49 0.11 18.71
C GLN A 365 14.26 -0.77 18.99
N LEU A 366 13.57 -0.57 20.11
CA LEU A 366 12.38 -1.34 20.49
C LEU A 366 11.22 -1.18 19.50
N ASN A 367 11.20 -0.09 18.72
CA ASN A 367 10.19 0.19 17.72
C ASN A 367 10.70 0.01 16.27
N ALA A 368 11.87 -0.60 16.05
CA ALA A 368 12.44 -0.76 14.70
C ALA A 368 11.61 -1.67 13.78
N VAL A 369 10.90 -2.65 14.35
CA VAL A 369 10.06 -3.62 13.60
C VAL A 369 8.58 -3.25 13.67
N ALA A 370 8.10 -2.91 14.88
CA ALA A 370 6.71 -2.62 15.19
C ALA A 370 6.62 -1.80 16.49
N ASP A 371 5.51 -1.11 16.73
CA ASP A 371 5.18 -0.49 18.01
C ASP A 371 4.81 -1.55 19.05
N ILE A 372 5.82 -2.15 19.68
CA ILE A 372 5.61 -3.23 20.66
C ILE A 372 4.85 -2.76 21.91
N ALA A 373 4.72 -1.45 22.16
CA ALA A 373 3.93 -0.94 23.28
C ALA A 373 2.43 -1.25 23.12
N LYS A 374 1.97 -1.51 21.88
CA LYS A 374 0.61 -1.96 21.58
C LYS A 374 0.32 -3.38 22.08
N LEU A 375 1.34 -4.17 22.38
CA LEU A 375 1.22 -5.54 22.87
C LEU A 375 1.07 -5.60 24.41
N ALA A 376 1.24 -4.48 25.11
CA ALA A 376 1.11 -4.38 26.57
C ALA A 376 -0.36 -4.25 27.00
N VAL A 377 -1.17 -5.24 26.63
CA VAL A 377 -2.61 -5.36 26.95
C VAL A 377 -2.83 -6.17 28.21
#